data_AF-A0A2P2LSW4-F1
#
_entry.id   AF-A0A2P2LSW4-F1
#
_cell.length_a   1.000
_cell.length_b   1.000
_cell.length_c   1.000
_cell.angle_alpha   90.00
_cell.angle_beta   90.00
_cell.angle_gamma   90.00
#
_symmetry.space_group_name_H-M   'P 1'
#
loop_
_entity.id
_entity.type
_entity.pdbx_description
1 polymer ?
#
loop_
_entity_poly.entity_id
_entity_poly.type
_entity_poly.pdbx_seq_one_letter_code
_entity_poly.pdbx_strand_id
1 'polypeptide(L)'
;MSVLALDDSNRRRTLALYLLARLAQCAYNSAKSKNKFHLWGSHWRHGDSLLFALACAQVMYAFVMHPESLPKSYHNFIQNTGPVAQPVYKAVKESCRGGPVDVASLSAYLSKIGKNTLELEEFPSIIPCSIIHPDASSCLAQNGNAASATFRKTFPLYFSLTFVPYVVLHLQKVTLRP
;
A
#
# COMPACT_ATOMS: atom_id res chain seq x y z
N MET A 1 32.01 12.12 8.81
CA MET A 1 30.61 12.44 8.45
C MET A 1 29.70 11.21 8.35
N SER A 2 30.21 9.97 8.28
CA SER A 2 29.38 8.75 8.15
C SER A 2 28.79 8.25 9.47
N VAL A 3 29.41 8.56 10.62
CA VAL A 3 28.97 8.07 11.95
C VAL A 3 27.77 8.84 12.49
N LEU A 4 27.66 10.14 12.20
CA LEU A 4 26.50 10.97 12.59
C LEU A 4 25.22 10.61 11.81
N ALA A 5 25.35 10.03 10.62
CA ALA A 5 24.19 9.57 9.84
C ALA A 5 23.51 8.31 10.44
N LEU A 6 24.21 7.60 11.33
CA LEU A 6 23.68 6.47 12.10
C LEU A 6 22.99 6.90 13.40
N ASP A 7 23.02 8.18 13.77
CA ASP A 7 22.42 8.62 15.04
C ASP A 7 20.88 8.62 14.96
N ASP A 8 20.33 8.96 13.81
CA ASP A 8 18.88 8.94 13.58
C ASP A 8 18.35 7.50 13.43
N SER A 9 17.45 7.11 14.34
CA SER A 9 16.79 5.80 14.37
C SER A 9 16.04 5.48 13.08
N ASN A 10 15.43 6.49 12.44
CA ASN A 10 14.66 6.29 11.23
C ASN A 10 15.57 6.01 10.03
N ARG A 11 16.67 6.77 9.90
CA ARG A 11 17.67 6.56 8.85
C ARG A 11 18.34 5.20 8.98
N ARG A 12 18.66 4.76 10.19
CA ARG A 12 19.19 3.41 10.45
C ARG A 12 18.27 2.31 9.92
N ARG A 13 16.97 2.40 10.19
CA ARG A 13 15.98 1.43 9.68
C ARG A 13 15.92 1.44 8.16
N THR A 14 15.88 2.62 7.54
CA THR A 14 15.87 2.72 6.06
C THR A 14 17.12 2.10 5.44
N LEU A 15 18.30 2.40 5.99
CA LEU A 15 19.56 1.83 5.50
C LEU A 15 19.60 0.30 5.71
N ALA A 16 19.17 -0.19 6.86
CA ALA A 16 19.11 -1.62 7.14
C ALA A 16 18.19 -2.36 6.15
N LEU A 17 16.99 -1.82 5.90
CA LEU A 17 16.04 -2.38 4.92
C LEU A 17 16.62 -2.36 3.50
N TYR A 18 17.27 -1.26 3.10
CA TYR A 18 17.91 -1.15 1.79
C TYR A 18 19.06 -2.15 1.63
N LEU A 19 19.94 -2.26 2.63
CA LEU A 19 21.05 -3.21 2.64
C LEU A 19 20.53 -4.66 2.62
N LEU A 20 19.50 -4.97 3.41
CA LEU A 20 18.86 -6.29 3.43
C LEU A 20 18.35 -6.67 2.04
N ALA A 21 17.66 -5.76 1.36
CA ALA A 21 17.17 -6.00 0.00
C ALA A 21 18.32 -6.24 -0.99
N ARG A 22 19.41 -5.48 -0.90
CA ARG A 22 20.61 -5.69 -1.73
C ARG A 22 21.31 -7.01 -1.43
N LEU A 23 21.43 -7.37 -0.15
CA LEU A 23 22.00 -8.65 0.27
C LEU A 23 21.15 -9.83 -0.22
N ALA A 24 19.83 -9.74 -0.10
CA ALA A 24 18.91 -10.74 -0.61
C ALA A 24 19.04 -10.90 -2.13
N GLN A 25 19.16 -9.80 -2.87
CA GLN A 25 19.39 -9.80 -4.32
C GLN A 25 20.72 -10.48 -4.68
N CYS A 26 21.82 -10.15 -3.98
CA CYS A 26 23.13 -10.78 -4.18
C CYS A 26 23.10 -12.27 -3.84
N ALA A 27 22.45 -12.65 -2.74
CA ALA A 27 22.30 -14.03 -2.31
C ALA A 27 21.50 -14.84 -3.34
N TYR A 28 20.40 -14.29 -3.85
CA TYR A 28 19.61 -14.91 -4.92
C TYR A 28 20.44 -15.11 -6.19
N ASN A 29 21.16 -14.09 -6.65
CA ASN A 29 22.00 -14.19 -7.85
C ASN A 29 23.14 -15.20 -7.69
N SER A 30 23.77 -15.27 -6.50
CA SER A 30 24.83 -16.24 -6.18
C SER A 30 24.28 -17.68 -6.08
N ALA A 31 23.09 -17.85 -5.51
CA ALA A 31 22.45 -19.16 -5.42
C ALA A 31 21.97 -19.65 -6.79
N LYS A 32 21.51 -18.74 -7.66
CA LYS A 32 21.16 -19.01 -9.05
C LYS A 32 22.39 -19.37 -9.90
N SER A 33 23.51 -18.65 -9.76
CA SER A 33 24.74 -18.95 -10.53
C SER A 33 25.34 -20.31 -10.20
N LYS A 34 25.14 -20.80 -8.97
CA LYS A 34 25.59 -22.13 -8.51
C LYS A 34 24.60 -23.26 -8.84
N ASN A 35 23.51 -23.00 -9.58
CA ASN A 35 22.42 -23.95 -9.84
C ASN A 35 21.81 -24.60 -8.58
N LYS A 36 22.00 -24.00 -7.40
CA LYS A 36 21.51 -24.55 -6.11
C LYS A 36 20.11 -24.07 -5.77
N PHE A 37 19.65 -22.97 -6.37
CA PHE A 37 18.34 -22.42 -6.11
C PHE A 37 17.34 -22.88 -7.17
N HIS A 38 16.70 -24.03 -6.90
CA HIS A 38 15.59 -24.55 -7.69
C HIS A 38 14.25 -24.45 -6.92
N LEU A 39 14.15 -23.47 -6.01
CA LEU A 39 12.96 -23.25 -5.21
C LEU A 39 11.79 -22.89 -6.14
N TRP A 40 10.83 -23.82 -6.21
CA TRP A 40 9.48 -23.60 -6.73
C TRP A 40 9.41 -23.25 -8.22
N GLY A 41 10.03 -24.07 -9.07
CA GLY A 41 9.86 -23.98 -10.53
C GLY A 41 10.38 -22.66 -11.10
N SER A 42 11.69 -22.60 -11.35
CA SER A 42 12.49 -21.45 -11.83
C SER A 42 11.94 -20.69 -13.07
N HIS A 43 10.85 -21.15 -13.68
CA HIS A 43 10.21 -20.60 -14.88
C HIS A 43 8.75 -20.18 -14.66
N TRP A 44 8.46 -19.43 -13.59
CA TRP A 44 7.18 -18.74 -13.51
C TRP A 44 7.11 -17.59 -14.52
N ARG A 45 6.29 -17.75 -15.55
CA ARG A 45 6.13 -16.78 -16.65
C ARG A 45 5.75 -15.37 -16.19
N HIS A 46 5.11 -15.24 -15.02
CA HIS A 46 4.72 -13.96 -14.41
C HIS A 46 5.09 -13.90 -12.91
N GLY A 47 6.23 -14.49 -12.53
CA GLY A 47 6.66 -14.53 -11.12
C GLY A 47 6.91 -13.14 -10.52
N ASP A 48 7.31 -12.18 -11.35
CA ASP A 48 7.41 -10.76 -11.03
C ASP A 48 6.06 -10.15 -10.62
N SER A 49 4.99 -10.48 -11.38
CA SER A 49 3.64 -10.00 -11.10
C SER A 49 3.08 -10.61 -9.82
N LEU A 50 3.33 -11.90 -9.55
CA LEU A 50 2.95 -12.52 -8.28
C LEU A 50 3.68 -11.85 -7.11
N LEU A 51 5.00 -11.69 -7.22
CA LEU A 51 5.81 -11.07 -6.18
C LEU A 51 5.34 -9.65 -5.88
N PHE A 52 5.02 -8.89 -6.92
CA PHE A 52 4.43 -7.57 -6.78
C PHE A 52 3.07 -7.62 -6.06
N ALA A 53 2.16 -8.50 -6.47
CA ALA A 53 0.85 -8.63 -5.84
C ALA A 53 0.96 -9.01 -4.35
N LEU A 54 1.84 -9.94 -3.99
CA LEU A 54 2.09 -10.34 -2.61
C LEU A 54 2.68 -9.20 -1.78
N ALA A 55 3.65 -8.45 -2.34
CA ALA A 55 4.21 -7.28 -1.67
C ALA A 55 3.16 -6.19 -1.45
N CYS A 56 2.32 -5.91 -2.45
CA CYS A 56 1.20 -4.97 -2.31
C CYS A 56 0.19 -5.43 -1.25
N ALA A 57 -0.16 -6.72 -1.22
CA ALA A 57 -1.04 -7.28 -0.21
C ALA A 57 -0.47 -7.12 1.20
N GLN A 58 0.83 -7.36 1.39
CA GLN A 58 1.51 -7.16 2.66
C GLN A 58 1.45 -5.71 3.12
N VAL A 59 1.67 -4.75 2.21
CA VAL A 59 1.60 -3.32 2.53
C VAL A 59 0.17 -2.91 2.93
N MET A 60 -0.85 -3.38 2.22
CA MET A 60 -2.25 -3.10 2.55
C MET A 60 -2.67 -3.76 3.88
N TYR A 61 -2.19 -4.97 4.15
CA TYR A 61 -2.39 -5.62 5.45
C TYR A 61 -1.76 -4.81 6.59
N ALA A 62 -0.51 -4.39 6.42
CA ALA A 62 0.19 -3.56 7.40
C ALA A 62 -0.55 -2.23 7.63
N PHE A 63 -1.05 -1.60 6.56
CA PHE A 63 -1.84 -0.37 6.65
C PHE A 63 -3.09 -0.51 7.52
N VAL A 64 -3.87 -1.58 7.36
CA VAL A 64 -5.12 -1.78 8.12
C VAL A 64 -4.85 -2.33 9.52
N MET A 65 -4.06 -3.40 9.63
CA MET A 65 -3.92 -4.18 10.87
C MET A 65 -2.83 -3.65 11.80
N HIS A 66 -1.77 -3.09 11.23
CA HIS A 66 -0.57 -2.61 11.96
C HIS A 66 -0.11 -1.23 11.47
N PRO A 67 -0.95 -0.18 11.54
CA PRO A 67 -0.63 1.13 11.00
C PRO A 67 0.66 1.74 11.58
N GLU A 68 1.01 1.40 12.82
CA GLU A 68 2.25 1.81 13.49
C GLU A 68 3.54 1.33 12.82
N SER A 69 3.45 0.30 11.98
CA SER A 69 4.61 -0.24 11.23
C SER A 69 4.99 0.63 10.04
N LEU A 70 4.07 1.47 9.54
CA LEU A 70 4.28 2.32 8.38
C LEU A 70 4.69 3.73 8.80
N PRO A 71 5.57 4.41 8.02
CA PRO A 71 5.83 5.83 8.22
C PRO A 71 4.54 6.65 8.10
N LYS A 72 4.31 7.60 9.01
CA LYS A 72 3.10 8.44 9.05
C LYS A 72 2.77 9.12 7.71
N SER A 73 3.79 9.60 7.00
CA SER A 73 3.64 10.20 5.67
C SER A 73 3.06 9.21 4.65
N TYR A 74 3.53 7.97 4.67
CA TYR A 74 3.08 6.92 3.77
C TYR A 74 1.65 6.44 4.12
N HIS A 75 1.36 6.29 5.41
CA HIS A 75 0.01 6.00 5.88
C HIS A 75 -0.99 7.08 5.42
N ASN A 76 -0.65 8.35 5.61
CA ASN A 76 -1.50 9.47 5.19
C ASN A 76 -1.66 9.51 3.67
N PHE A 77 -0.62 9.19 2.91
CA PHE A 77 -0.71 9.08 1.45
C PHE A 77 -1.72 8.00 1.03
N ILE A 78 -1.65 6.81 1.60
CA ILE A 78 -2.61 5.72 1.30
C ILE A 78 -4.02 6.15 1.71
N GLN A 79 -4.20 6.73 2.90
CA GLN A 79 -5.50 7.15 3.39
C GLN A 79 -6.15 8.25 2.53
N ASN A 80 -5.38 9.24 2.08
CA ASN A 80 -5.89 10.35 1.28
C ASN A 80 -6.21 9.93 -0.16
N THR A 81 -5.51 8.90 -0.64
CA THR A 81 -5.70 8.37 -1.99
C THR A 81 -6.81 7.32 -2.04
N GLY A 82 -6.98 6.57 -0.95
CA GLY A 82 -7.91 5.46 -0.83
C GLY A 82 -9.40 5.87 -0.86
N PRO A 83 -10.29 4.94 -1.25
CA PRO A 83 -11.72 5.20 -1.38
C PRO A 83 -12.51 5.06 -0.07
N VAL A 84 -11.92 4.48 0.98
CA VAL A 84 -12.59 4.17 2.25
C VAL A 84 -12.14 5.13 3.34
N ALA A 85 -13.07 5.50 4.22
CA ALA A 85 -12.83 6.42 5.31
C ALA A 85 -12.08 5.77 6.49
N GLN A 86 -11.28 6.57 7.20
CA GLN A 86 -10.59 6.17 8.44
C GLN A 86 -11.45 5.43 9.49
N PRO A 87 -12.65 5.91 9.88
CA PRO A 87 -13.46 5.21 10.88
C PRO A 87 -13.85 3.79 10.45
N VAL A 88 -14.02 3.56 9.14
CA VAL A 88 -14.31 2.22 8.60
C VAL A 88 -13.09 1.31 8.72
N TYR A 89 -11.88 1.81 8.39
CA TYR A 89 -10.66 1.02 8.58
C TYR A 89 -10.41 0.66 10.06
N LYS A 90 -10.71 1.58 10.98
CA LYS A 90 -10.65 1.32 12.42
C LYS A 90 -11.65 0.22 12.81
N ALA A 91 -12.90 0.30 12.34
CA ALA A 91 -13.91 -0.72 12.59
C ALA A 91 -13.51 -2.11 12.06
N VAL A 92 -12.96 -2.18 10.84
CA VAL A 92 -12.45 -3.44 10.26
C VAL A 92 -11.32 -4.01 11.12
N LYS A 93 -10.37 -3.18 11.54
CA LYS A 93 -9.26 -3.61 12.40
C LYS A 93 -9.74 -4.17 13.73
N GLU A 94 -10.67 -3.50 14.41
CA GLU A 94 -11.21 -3.96 15.70
C GLU A 94 -12.04 -5.25 15.54
N SER A 95 -12.89 -5.33 14.52
CA SER A 95 -13.65 -6.55 14.18
C SER A 95 -12.72 -7.74 13.93
N CYS A 96 -11.65 -7.56 13.14
CA CYS A 96 -10.65 -8.62 12.92
C CYS A 96 -9.85 -9.02 14.17
N ARG A 97 -9.79 -8.17 15.20
CA ARG A 97 -9.16 -8.47 16.50
C ARG A 97 -10.12 -9.06 17.52
N GLY A 98 -11.42 -9.15 17.19
CA GLY A 98 -12.48 -9.51 18.14
C GLY A 98 -12.74 -8.44 19.20
N GLY A 99 -12.32 -7.20 18.95
CA GLY A 99 -12.57 -6.05 19.82
C GLY A 99 -13.89 -5.35 19.49
N PRO A 100 -14.41 -4.52 20.42
CA PRO A 100 -15.63 -3.75 20.18
C PRO A 100 -15.41 -2.67 19.11
N VAL A 101 -16.36 -2.55 18.18
CA VAL A 101 -16.37 -1.52 17.16
C VAL A 101 -16.87 -0.20 17.74
N ASP A 102 -16.16 0.89 17.46
CA ASP A 102 -16.50 2.25 17.88
C ASP A 102 -17.72 2.79 17.11
N VAL A 103 -18.92 2.38 17.54
CA VAL A 103 -20.21 2.73 16.93
C VAL A 103 -20.48 4.24 16.94
N ALA A 104 -19.92 4.99 17.88
CA ALA A 104 -20.07 6.44 17.96
C ALA A 104 -19.36 7.12 16.78
N SER A 105 -18.11 6.74 16.52
CA SER A 105 -17.35 7.26 15.37
C SER A 105 -17.99 6.88 14.03
N LEU A 106 -18.55 5.68 13.95
CA LEU A 106 -19.12 5.12 12.73
C LEU A 106 -20.50 5.72 12.41
N SER A 107 -21.35 5.91 13.41
CA SER A 107 -22.64 6.60 13.26
C SER A 107 -22.48 8.07 12.90
N ALA A 108 -21.49 8.77 13.47
CA ALA A 108 -21.17 10.15 13.09
C ALA A 108 -20.73 10.25 11.62
N TYR A 109 -19.92 9.30 11.16
CA TYR A 109 -19.51 9.19 9.75
C TYR A 109 -20.70 8.94 8.82
N LEU A 110 -21.55 7.96 9.14
CA LEU A 110 -22.74 7.64 8.36
C LEU A 110 -23.74 8.80 8.33
N SER A 111 -23.86 9.56 9.42
CA SER A 111 -24.68 10.77 9.51
C SER A 111 -24.20 11.87 8.59
N LYS A 112 -22.89 12.05 8.48
CA LYS A 112 -22.30 13.00 7.53
C LYS A 112 -22.60 12.64 6.06
N ILE A 113 -22.76 11.35 5.76
CA ILE A 113 -23.08 10.84 4.42
C ILE A 113 -24.60 10.78 4.18
N GLY A 114 -25.41 10.93 5.22
CA GLY A 114 -26.88 10.86 5.14
C GLY A 114 -27.43 9.42 5.14
N LYS A 115 -26.71 8.46 5.70
CA LYS A 115 -27.05 7.02 5.71
C LYS A 115 -27.29 6.51 7.15
N ASN A 116 -28.27 7.11 7.84
CA ASN A 116 -28.55 6.87 9.27
C ASN A 116 -29.28 5.55 9.60
N THR A 117 -29.76 4.84 8.59
CA THR A 117 -30.63 3.66 8.75
C THR A 117 -29.87 2.34 8.81
N LEU A 118 -28.54 2.36 8.82
CA LEU A 118 -27.74 1.14 8.92
C LEU A 118 -27.64 0.70 10.38
N GLU A 119 -28.03 -0.53 10.66
CA GLU A 119 -27.84 -1.13 11.98
C GLU A 119 -26.35 -1.30 12.26
N LEU A 120 -25.90 -0.70 13.36
CA LEU A 120 -24.51 -0.77 13.81
C LEU A 120 -24.46 -1.73 15.00
N GLU A 121 -23.76 -2.83 14.82
CA GLU A 121 -23.46 -3.77 15.90
C GLU A 121 -22.10 -3.46 16.51
N GLU A 122 -21.96 -3.66 17.81
CA GLU A 122 -20.68 -3.50 18.53
C GLU A 122 -19.72 -4.66 18.23
N PHE A 123 -20.25 -5.86 17.96
CA PHE A 123 -19.47 -7.08 17.70
C PHE A 123 -19.88 -7.77 16.38
N PRO A 124 -19.68 -7.13 15.21
CA PRO A 124 -19.99 -7.75 13.93
C PRO A 124 -18.94 -8.81 13.59
N SER A 125 -19.40 -9.97 13.08
CA SER A 125 -18.53 -11.03 12.56
C SER A 125 -17.78 -10.62 11.29
N ILE A 126 -18.38 -9.72 10.50
CA ILE A 126 -17.79 -9.11 9.31
C ILE A 126 -18.39 -7.71 9.11
N ILE A 127 -17.56 -6.73 8.75
CA ILE A 127 -18.05 -5.38 8.42
C ILE A 127 -18.82 -5.44 7.09
N PRO A 128 -20.09 -5.03 7.05
CA PRO A 128 -20.90 -5.11 5.84
C PRO A 128 -20.43 -4.11 4.78
N CYS A 129 -20.59 -4.50 3.51
CA CYS A 129 -20.20 -3.70 2.35
C CYS A 129 -20.92 -2.33 2.30
N SER A 130 -22.14 -2.25 2.85
CA SER A 130 -22.91 -0.99 2.99
C SER A 130 -22.21 0.05 3.86
N ILE A 131 -21.36 -0.36 4.81
CA ILE A 131 -20.55 0.54 5.63
C ILE A 131 -19.23 0.89 4.92
N ILE A 132 -18.66 -0.05 4.17
CA ILE A 132 -17.40 0.13 3.44
C ILE A 132 -17.56 1.09 2.26
N HIS A 133 -18.66 0.98 1.52
CA HIS A 133 -18.98 1.82 0.38
C HIS A 133 -20.47 2.21 0.34
N PRO A 134 -20.90 3.16 1.21
CA PRO A 134 -22.31 3.51 1.35
C PRO A 134 -22.96 4.08 0.08
N ASP A 135 -22.16 4.63 -0.83
CA ASP A 135 -22.61 5.27 -2.07
C ASP A 135 -22.80 4.27 -3.24
N ALA A 136 -22.24 3.06 -3.13
CA ALA A 136 -22.26 2.07 -4.20
C ALA A 136 -23.10 0.85 -3.83
N SER A 137 -23.98 0.45 -4.74
CA SER A 137 -24.82 -0.74 -4.61
C SER A 137 -24.08 -2.05 -4.94
N SER A 138 -22.92 -2.00 -5.59
CA SER A 138 -22.13 -3.18 -5.92
C SER A 138 -20.64 -2.97 -5.66
N CYS A 139 -20.00 -4.01 -5.10
CA CYS A 139 -18.58 -3.99 -4.76
C CYS A 139 -17.71 -3.88 -6.02
N LEU A 140 -18.12 -4.52 -7.12
CA LEU A 140 -17.35 -4.50 -8.37
C LEU A 140 -17.36 -3.11 -9.02
N ALA A 141 -18.53 -2.44 -9.07
CA ALA A 141 -18.60 -1.08 -9.59
C ALA A 141 -17.81 -0.10 -8.70
N GLN A 142 -17.88 -0.27 -7.38
CA GLN A 142 -17.07 0.54 -6.47
C GLN A 142 -15.57 0.32 -6.69
N ASN A 143 -15.12 -0.92 -6.86
CA ASN A 143 -13.72 -1.21 -7.13
C ASN A 143 -13.26 -0.59 -8.45
N GLY A 144 -14.08 -0.63 -9.50
CA GLY A 144 -13.80 0.04 -10.77
C GLY A 144 -13.70 1.56 -10.63
N ASN A 145 -14.66 2.17 -9.92
CA ASN A 145 -14.66 3.61 -9.65
C ASN A 145 -13.46 4.03 -8.81
N ALA A 146 -13.16 3.28 -7.74
CA ALA A 146 -12.02 3.51 -6.87
C ALA A 146 -10.70 3.39 -7.64
N ALA A 147 -10.56 2.37 -8.50
CA ALA A 147 -9.37 2.18 -9.33
C ALA A 147 -9.17 3.38 -10.27
N SER A 148 -10.23 3.81 -10.97
CA SER A 148 -10.18 4.96 -11.89
C SER A 148 -9.86 6.27 -11.17
N ALA A 149 -10.52 6.53 -10.03
CA ALA A 149 -10.29 7.72 -9.22
C ALA A 149 -8.86 7.76 -8.66
N THR A 150 -8.38 6.63 -8.12
CA THR A 150 -7.01 6.50 -7.60
C THR A 150 -5.98 6.66 -8.70
N PHE A 151 -6.21 6.03 -9.85
CA PHE A 151 -5.35 6.17 -11.02
C PHE A 151 -5.24 7.64 -11.44
N ARG A 152 -6.36 8.36 -11.59
CA ARG A 152 -6.35 9.79 -11.97
C ARG A 152 -5.60 10.67 -10.98
N LYS A 153 -5.75 10.42 -9.67
CA LYS A 153 -5.02 11.16 -8.62
C LYS A 153 -3.52 10.89 -8.64
N THR A 154 -3.15 9.65 -8.91
CA THR A 154 -1.79 9.14 -8.72
C THR A 154 -0.95 9.22 -9.99
N PHE A 155 -1.60 9.17 -11.16
CA PHE A 155 -0.98 9.19 -12.47
C PHE A 155 -0.03 10.39 -12.68
N PRO A 156 -0.40 11.66 -12.39
CA PRO A 156 0.50 12.80 -12.61
C PRO A 156 1.78 12.72 -11.78
N LEU A 157 1.68 12.23 -10.55
CA LEU A 157 2.80 12.09 -9.64
C LEU A 157 3.81 11.07 -10.18
N TYR A 158 3.35 9.87 -10.53
CA TYR A 158 4.24 8.84 -11.07
C TYR A 158 4.71 9.15 -12.49
N PHE A 159 3.88 9.77 -13.31
CA PHE A 159 4.28 10.26 -14.63
C PHE A 159 5.44 11.25 -14.49
N SER A 160 5.34 12.24 -13.59
CA SER A 160 6.45 13.18 -13.36
C SER A 160 7.72 12.50 -12.86
N LEU A 161 7.62 11.58 -11.89
CA LEU A 161 8.77 10.90 -11.29
C LEU A 161 9.49 9.95 -12.25
N THR A 162 8.79 9.39 -13.23
CA THR A 162 9.35 8.40 -14.16
C THR A 162 9.72 9.02 -15.51
N PHE A 163 8.85 9.86 -16.06
CA PHE A 163 9.01 10.46 -17.38
C PHE A 163 10.04 11.60 -17.37
N VAL A 164 10.02 12.47 -16.36
CA VAL A 164 10.92 13.65 -16.33
C VAL A 164 12.39 13.22 -16.27
N PRO A 165 12.83 12.32 -15.37
CA PRO A 165 14.23 11.89 -15.38
C PRO A 165 14.62 11.18 -16.68
N TYR A 166 13.70 10.39 -17.26
CA TYR A 166 13.96 9.73 -18.53
C TYR A 166 14.23 10.75 -19.65
N VAL A 167 13.37 11.75 -19.80
CA VAL A 167 13.47 12.79 -20.81
C VAL A 167 14.73 13.65 -20.60
N VAL A 168 14.97 14.12 -19.36
CA VAL A 168 16.15 14.95 -19.05
C VAL A 168 17.45 14.21 -19.38
N LEU A 169 17.58 12.96 -18.93
CA LEU A 169 18.81 12.17 -19.12
C LEU A 169 19.00 11.72 -20.58
N HIS A 170 17.92 11.43 -21.31
CA HIS A 170 18.03 11.07 -22.73
C HIS A 170 18.27 12.29 -23.63
N LEU A 171 17.68 13.45 -23.33
CA LEU A 171 17.97 14.70 -24.04
C LEU A 171 19.44 15.11 -23.87
N GLN A 172 20.02 14.93 -22.67
CA GLN A 172 21.46 15.12 -22.46
C GLN A 172 22.30 14.17 -23.32
N LYS A 173 21.90 12.90 -23.43
CA LYS A 173 22.59 11.91 -24.28
C LYS A 173 22.49 12.21 -25.79
N VAL A 174 21.39 12.83 -26.24
CA VAL A 174 21.19 13.23 -27.64
C VAL A 174 21.94 14.52 -27.95
N THR A 175 21.98 15.48 -27.02
CA THR A 175 22.65 16.79 -27.20
C THR A 175 24.17 16.69 -27.04
N LEU A 176 24.68 15.70 -26.29
CA LEU A 176 26.11 15.45 -26.08
C LEU A 176 26.72 14.42 -27.06
N ARG A 177 25.97 13.97 -28.07
CA ARG A 177 26.54 13.23 -29.20
C ARG A 177 26.95 14.24 -30.29
N PRO A 178 28.24 14.31 -30.69
CA PRO A 178 28.64 15.08 -31.86
C PRO A 178 28.05 14.51 -33.15
#